data_AF-A0A0R1T261-F1
#
_entry.id   AF-A0A0R1T261-F1
#
_cell.length_a   1.000
_cell.length_b   1.000
_cell.length_c   1.000
_cell.angle_alpha   90.00
_cell.angle_beta   90.00
_cell.angle_gamma   90.00
#
_symmetry.space_group_name_H-M   'P 1'
#
loop_
_entity.id
_entity.type
_entity.pdbx_description
1 polymer ?
#
loop_
_entity_poly.entity_id
_entity_poly.type
_entity_poly.pdbx_seq_one_letter_code
_entity_poly.pdbx_strand_id
1 'polypeptide(L)'
;MALSDMALASNEKRQQRIMLLRQGFNEERYQSISQAAAYFHYTYQTVAKWAKDGDIPLLDLHGRPVVPVTDANQAQVNLDRRLANINKLSNLFNQRKVVTVAAAAKEFKYSPQTIASWAVQGDIPLLQEDGTTVVAVNDDNLPAWLDDDYLAAIEHQ
;
A
#
# COMPACT_ATOMS: atom_id res chain seq x y z
N MET A 1 -32.78 -27.67 3.85
CA MET A 1 -32.04 -26.39 3.85
C MET A 1 -32.94 -25.35 3.23
N ALA A 2 -33.43 -24.41 4.03
CA ALA A 2 -34.42 -23.43 3.59
C ALA A 2 -33.73 -22.17 3.03
N LEU A 3 -34.40 -21.46 2.12
CA LEU A 3 -33.91 -20.21 1.51
C LEU A 3 -33.46 -19.15 2.53
N SER A 4 -34.02 -19.18 3.75
CA SER A 4 -33.64 -18.34 4.88
C SER A 4 -32.18 -18.57 5.32
N ASP A 5 -31.72 -19.82 5.34
CA ASP A 5 -30.37 -20.18 5.82
C ASP A 5 -29.30 -19.72 4.81
N MET A 6 -29.63 -19.76 3.51
CA MET A 6 -28.72 -19.32 2.45
C MET A 6 -28.56 -17.80 2.41
N ALA A 7 -29.63 -17.05 2.65
CA ALA A 7 -29.60 -15.60 2.69
C ALA A 7 -28.77 -15.09 3.89
N LEU A 8 -28.92 -15.72 5.06
CA LEU A 8 -28.14 -15.42 6.26
C LEU A 8 -26.64 -15.67 6.03
N ALA A 9 -26.27 -16.86 5.53
CA ALA A 9 -24.88 -17.20 5.25
C ALA A 9 -24.23 -16.27 4.21
N SER A 10 -25.00 -15.77 3.24
CA SER A 10 -24.53 -14.81 2.23
C SER A 10 -24.24 -13.43 2.84
N ASN A 11 -25.12 -12.96 3.74
CA ASN A 11 -24.94 -11.70 4.45
C ASN A 11 -23.74 -11.73 5.41
N GLU A 12 -23.55 -12.83 6.14
CA GLU A 12 -22.39 -13.02 7.02
C GLU A 12 -21.07 -12.97 6.25
N LYS A 13 -20.99 -13.68 5.11
CA LYS A 13 -19.81 -13.62 4.24
C LYS A 13 -19.53 -12.21 3.75
N ARG A 14 -20.56 -11.45 3.36
CA ARG A 14 -20.41 -10.05 2.95
C ARG A 14 -19.87 -9.18 4.09
N GLN A 15 -20.41 -9.32 5.30
CA GLN A 15 -19.92 -8.56 6.46
C GLN A 15 -18.46 -8.89 6.78
N GLN A 16 -18.07 -10.17 6.76
CA GLN A 16 -16.68 -10.58 6.94
C GLN A 16 -15.76 -9.94 5.90
N ARG A 17 -16.18 -9.88 4.62
CA ARG A 17 -15.40 -9.22 3.57
C ARG A 17 -15.24 -7.71 3.81
N ILE A 18 -16.29 -7.04 4.27
CA ILE A 18 -16.23 -5.62 4.63
C ILE A 18 -15.27 -5.40 5.81
N MET A 19 -15.29 -6.26 6.83
CA MET A 19 -14.36 -6.18 7.97
C MET A 19 -12.89 -6.35 7.52
N LEU A 20 -12.62 -7.34 6.66
CA LEU A 20 -11.29 -7.53 6.07
C LEU A 20 -10.87 -6.36 5.19
N LEU A 21 -11.81 -5.77 4.45
CA LEU A 21 -11.58 -4.58 3.63
C LEU A 21 -11.19 -3.37 4.50
N ARG A 22 -11.90 -3.18 5.62
CA ARG A 22 -11.58 -2.13 6.60
C ARG A 22 -10.22 -2.37 7.23
N GLN A 23 -9.92 -3.59 7.61
CA GLN A 23 -8.63 -3.95 8.21
C GLN A 23 -7.49 -3.63 7.25
N GLY A 24 -7.54 -4.08 5.99
CA GLY A 24 -6.46 -3.81 5.04
C GLY A 24 -6.32 -2.33 4.67
N PHE A 25 -7.41 -1.56 4.70
CA PHE A 25 -7.38 -0.10 4.56
C PHE A 25 -6.65 0.57 5.73
N ASN A 26 -7.00 0.21 6.98
CA ASN A 26 -6.33 0.71 8.18
C ASN A 26 -4.86 0.27 8.27
N GLU A 27 -4.55 -0.90 7.74
CA GLU A 27 -3.19 -1.41 7.61
C GLU A 27 -2.43 -0.80 6.42
N GLU A 28 -3.03 0.08 5.63
CA GLU A 28 -2.41 0.74 4.46
C GLU A 28 -2.02 -0.22 3.32
N ARG A 29 -2.57 -1.45 3.29
CA ARG A 29 -2.29 -2.42 2.23
C ARG A 29 -2.73 -1.93 0.85
N TYR A 30 -3.81 -1.17 0.84
CA TYR A 30 -4.39 -0.52 -0.33
C TYR A 30 -5.10 0.76 0.10
N GLN A 31 -5.17 1.72 -0.81
CA GLN A 31 -5.87 2.99 -0.62
C GLN A 31 -6.95 3.22 -1.69
N SER A 32 -6.92 2.47 -2.79
CA SER A 32 -7.91 2.52 -3.86
C SER A 32 -8.68 1.21 -4.02
N ILE A 33 -9.84 1.30 -4.67
CA ILE A 33 -10.65 0.12 -5.01
C ILE A 33 -9.87 -0.81 -5.93
N SER A 34 -9.14 -0.28 -6.91
CA SER A 34 -8.38 -1.11 -7.85
C SER A 34 -7.30 -1.94 -7.15
N GLN A 35 -6.62 -1.35 -6.16
CA GLN A 35 -5.62 -2.08 -5.35
C GLN A 35 -6.28 -3.13 -4.47
N ALA A 36 -7.38 -2.79 -3.80
CA ALA A 36 -8.13 -3.75 -2.98
C ALA A 36 -8.70 -4.90 -3.83
N ALA A 37 -9.21 -4.61 -5.03
CA ALA A 37 -9.69 -5.59 -6.00
C ALA A 37 -8.58 -6.56 -6.41
N ALA A 38 -7.38 -6.05 -6.71
CA ALA A 38 -6.21 -6.88 -7.00
C ALA A 38 -5.80 -7.73 -5.78
N TYR A 39 -5.81 -7.15 -4.58
CA TYR A 39 -5.42 -7.84 -3.34
C TYR A 39 -6.35 -9.00 -2.98
N PHE A 40 -7.67 -8.80 -3.10
CA PHE A 40 -8.65 -9.83 -2.77
C PHE A 40 -9.05 -10.72 -3.96
N HIS A 41 -8.55 -10.44 -5.17
CA HIS A 41 -8.94 -11.10 -6.42
C HIS A 41 -10.45 -11.00 -6.72
N TYR A 42 -11.03 -9.82 -6.51
CA TYR A 42 -12.42 -9.50 -6.86
C TYR A 42 -12.49 -8.42 -7.94
N THR A 43 -13.67 -8.26 -8.53
CA THR A 43 -13.91 -7.17 -9.47
C THR A 43 -13.95 -5.83 -8.74
N TYR A 44 -13.55 -4.77 -9.46
CA TYR A 44 -13.66 -3.39 -8.99
C TYR A 44 -15.05 -3.09 -8.42
N GLN A 45 -16.11 -3.45 -9.15
CA GLN A 45 -17.50 -3.19 -8.77
C GLN A 45 -17.89 -3.89 -7.45
N THR A 46 -17.39 -5.10 -7.23
CA THR A 46 -17.66 -5.86 -5.99
C THR A 46 -17.03 -5.16 -4.79
N VAL A 47 -15.77 -4.75 -4.91
CA VAL A 47 -15.06 -4.05 -3.84
C VAL A 47 -15.62 -2.65 -3.63
N ALA A 48 -15.99 -1.93 -4.69
CA ALA A 48 -16.66 -0.64 -4.61
C ALA A 48 -17.97 -0.72 -3.81
N LYS A 49 -18.73 -1.80 -4.02
CA LYS A 49 -19.94 -2.07 -3.24
C LYS A 49 -19.61 -2.30 -1.77
N TRP A 50 -18.64 -3.17 -1.45
CA TRP A 50 -18.21 -3.38 -0.07
C TRP A 50 -17.68 -2.12 0.62
N ALA A 51 -16.94 -1.28 -0.11
CA ALA A 51 -16.43 -0.02 0.39
C ALA A 51 -17.58 0.91 0.78
N LYS A 52 -18.58 1.08 -0.09
CA LYS A 52 -19.79 1.87 0.22
C LYS A 52 -20.60 1.27 1.38
N ASP A 53 -20.79 -0.04 1.37
CA ASP A 53 -21.55 -0.75 2.39
C ASP A 53 -20.90 -0.69 3.78
N GLY A 54 -19.57 -0.62 3.83
CA GLY A 54 -18.77 -0.53 5.04
C GLY A 54 -18.30 0.87 5.41
N ASP A 55 -18.79 1.88 4.69
CA ASP A 55 -18.37 3.28 4.81
C ASP A 55 -16.84 3.47 4.74
N ILE A 56 -16.16 2.76 3.84
CA ILE A 56 -14.69 2.79 3.70
C ILE A 56 -14.31 3.75 2.56
N PRO A 57 -13.62 4.87 2.82
CA PRO A 57 -13.31 5.89 1.82
C PRO A 57 -12.13 5.51 0.91
N LEU A 58 -12.22 4.34 0.25
CA LEU A 58 -11.28 3.96 -0.79
C LEU A 58 -11.39 4.88 -2.00
N LEU A 59 -10.27 5.14 -2.65
CA LEU A 59 -10.21 5.98 -3.85
C LEU A 59 -10.77 5.26 -5.09
N ASP A 60 -11.52 6.00 -5.91
CA ASP A 60 -12.00 5.61 -7.23
C ASP A 60 -10.89 5.72 -8.30
N LEU A 61 -11.23 5.46 -9.56
CA LEU A 61 -10.29 5.56 -10.68
C LEU A 61 -9.79 6.99 -10.96
N HIS A 62 -10.44 7.99 -10.37
CA HIS A 62 -10.11 9.41 -10.49
C HIS A 62 -9.46 9.96 -9.20
N GLY A 63 -9.08 9.09 -8.27
CA GLY A 63 -8.46 9.49 -7.01
C GLY A 63 -9.44 10.13 -6.01
N ARG A 64 -10.75 9.98 -6.19
CA ARG A 64 -11.78 10.53 -5.28
C ARG A 64 -12.31 9.42 -4.38
N PRO A 65 -12.55 9.70 -3.09
CA PRO A 65 -13.07 8.70 -2.17
C PRO A 65 -14.51 8.32 -2.56
N VAL A 66 -14.84 7.02 -2.51
CA VAL A 66 -16.17 6.51 -2.93
C VAL A 66 -17.30 6.75 -1.92
N VAL A 67 -16.92 7.13 -0.71
CA VAL A 67 -17.79 7.70 0.32
C VAL A 67 -17.09 8.93 0.90
N PRO A 68 -17.82 9.94 1.41
CA PRO A 68 -17.21 11.10 2.04
C PRO A 68 -16.28 10.70 3.19
N VAL A 69 -15.12 11.35 3.30
CA VAL A 69 -14.19 11.14 4.42
C VAL A 69 -14.72 11.86 5.65
N THR A 70 -14.77 11.14 6.77
CA THR A 70 -15.17 11.65 8.08
C THR A 70 -14.21 11.13 9.15
N ASP A 71 -14.22 11.74 10.34
CA ASP A 71 -13.38 11.30 11.47
C ASP A 71 -13.64 9.84 11.88
N ALA A 72 -14.87 9.35 11.68
CA ALA A 72 -15.27 7.99 12.02
C ALA A 72 -14.78 6.95 11.00
N ASN A 73 -14.53 7.36 9.75
CA ASN A 73 -14.31 6.43 8.64
C ASN A 73 -12.95 6.55 7.96
N GLN A 74 -12.17 7.59 8.31
CA GLN A 74 -10.78 7.72 7.90
C GLN A 74 -9.93 6.54 8.36
N ALA A 75 -8.78 6.34 7.70
CA ALA A 75 -7.88 5.23 8.02
C ALA A 75 -7.37 5.35 9.45
N GLN A 76 -7.55 4.29 10.25
CA GLN A 76 -6.99 4.19 11.59
C GLN A 76 -5.63 3.49 11.53
N VAL A 77 -4.60 4.26 11.17
CA VAL A 77 -3.26 3.71 10.96
C VAL A 77 -2.61 3.35 12.29
N ASN A 78 -2.05 2.14 12.37
CA ASN A 78 -1.17 1.74 13.46
C ASN A 78 0.26 2.24 13.20
N LEU A 79 0.66 3.28 13.95
CA LEU A 79 1.96 3.94 13.77
C LEU A 79 3.15 3.01 14.10
N ASP A 80 3.05 2.18 15.13
CA ASP A 80 4.12 1.26 15.51
C ASP A 80 4.42 0.25 14.40
N ARG A 81 3.36 -0.29 13.79
CA ARG A 81 3.48 -1.21 12.65
C ARG A 81 4.05 -0.50 11.42
N ARG A 82 3.65 0.75 11.17
CA ARG A 82 4.21 1.54 10.07
C ARG A 82 5.71 1.73 10.27
N LEU A 83 6.15 2.18 11.44
CA LEU A 83 7.57 2.37 11.77
C LEU A 83 8.35 1.06 11.64
N ALA A 84 7.80 -0.06 12.13
CA ALA A 84 8.42 -1.37 11.97
C ALA A 84 8.60 -1.75 10.49
N ASN A 85 7.61 -1.45 9.64
CA ASN A 85 7.72 -1.70 8.20
C ASN A 85 8.76 -0.80 7.53
N ILE A 86 8.82 0.49 7.88
CA ILE A 86 9.83 1.43 7.37
C ILE A 86 11.23 0.95 7.74
N ASN A 87 11.46 0.58 9.00
CA ASN A 87 12.76 0.04 9.45
C ASN A 87 13.12 -1.25 8.71
N LYS A 88 12.15 -2.13 8.48
CA LYS A 88 12.38 -3.35 7.67
C LYS A 88 12.73 -2.99 6.23
N LEU A 89 12.08 -1.99 5.64
CA LEU A 89 12.34 -1.54 4.27
C LEU A 89 13.76 -1.00 4.14
N SER A 90 14.17 -0.13 5.07
CA SER A 90 15.54 0.40 5.14
C SER A 90 16.57 -0.72 5.26
N ASN A 91 16.33 -1.70 6.15
CA ASN A 91 17.24 -2.85 6.31
C ASN A 91 17.37 -3.68 5.03
N LEU A 92 16.26 -3.97 4.33
CA LEU A 92 16.31 -4.74 3.09
C LEU A 92 16.97 -3.96 1.95
N PHE A 93 16.77 -2.64 1.89
CA PHE A 93 17.44 -1.75 0.96
C PHE A 93 18.95 -1.72 1.18
N ASN A 94 19.39 -1.51 2.43
CA ASN A 94 20.80 -1.53 2.82
C ASN A 94 21.49 -2.89 2.60
N GLN A 95 20.72 -3.99 2.56
CA GLN A 95 21.21 -5.32 2.18
C GLN A 95 21.14 -5.60 0.68
N ARG A 96 20.75 -4.61 -0.15
CA ARG A 96 20.51 -4.73 -1.60
C ARG A 96 19.50 -5.82 -1.98
N LYS A 97 18.62 -6.21 -1.05
CA LYS A 97 17.57 -7.22 -1.30
C LYS A 97 16.38 -6.65 -2.06
N VAL A 98 16.07 -5.38 -1.83
CA VAL A 98 15.06 -4.62 -2.58
C VAL A 98 15.64 -3.23 -2.88
N VAL A 99 15.71 -2.85 -4.15
CA VAL A 99 16.25 -1.54 -4.56
C VAL A 99 15.25 -0.69 -5.33
N THR A 100 14.14 -1.27 -5.78
CA THR A 100 13.06 -0.57 -6.47
C THR A 100 11.78 -0.57 -5.64
N VAL A 101 10.92 0.42 -5.85
CA VAL A 101 9.56 0.48 -5.28
C VAL A 101 8.76 -0.76 -5.66
N ALA A 102 8.86 -1.21 -6.92
CA ALA A 102 8.15 -2.40 -7.40
C ALA A 102 8.59 -3.69 -6.70
N ALA A 103 9.90 -3.89 -6.49
CA ALA A 103 10.42 -5.06 -5.78
C ALA A 103 9.99 -5.05 -4.31
N ALA A 104 10.08 -3.90 -3.64
CA ALA A 104 9.62 -3.74 -2.27
C ALA A 104 8.11 -3.94 -2.13
N ALA A 105 7.29 -3.43 -3.06
CA ALA A 105 5.84 -3.66 -3.08
C ALA A 105 5.48 -5.16 -3.13
N LYS A 106 6.20 -5.91 -3.97
CA LYS A 106 6.03 -7.37 -4.08
C LYS A 106 6.46 -8.09 -2.79
N GLU A 107 7.59 -7.72 -2.21
CA GLU A 107 8.14 -8.33 -0.99
C GLU A 107 7.21 -8.09 0.22
N PHE A 108 6.74 -6.86 0.40
CA PHE A 108 5.90 -6.51 1.54
C PHE A 108 4.43 -6.90 1.33
N LYS A 109 3.99 -7.09 0.07
CA LYS A 109 2.58 -7.23 -0.34
C LYS A 109 1.74 -6.00 0.02
N TYR A 110 2.29 -4.83 -0.30
CA TYR A 110 1.64 -3.52 -0.18
C TYR A 110 1.63 -2.83 -1.55
N SER A 111 0.78 -1.83 -1.71
CA SER A 111 0.78 -1.04 -2.94
C SER A 111 2.11 -0.31 -3.15
N PRO A 112 2.56 -0.09 -4.41
CA PRO A 112 3.72 0.74 -4.71
C PRO A 112 3.65 2.14 -4.09
N GLN A 113 2.45 2.71 -4.01
CA GLN A 113 2.21 4.02 -3.41
C GLN A 113 2.46 4.02 -1.91
N THR A 114 2.02 2.97 -1.20
CA THR A 114 2.31 2.81 0.24
C THR A 114 3.82 2.70 0.46
N ILE A 115 4.51 1.89 -0.35
CA ILE A 115 5.96 1.73 -0.26
C ILE A 115 6.69 3.03 -0.55
N ALA A 116 6.31 3.76 -1.58
CA ALA A 116 6.90 5.07 -1.89
C ALA A 116 6.68 6.05 -0.72
N SER A 117 5.47 6.09 -0.14
CA SER A 117 5.19 6.93 1.03
C SER A 117 6.05 6.56 2.24
N TRP A 118 6.26 5.26 2.49
CA TRP A 118 7.15 4.79 3.56
C TRP A 118 8.61 5.09 3.28
N ALA A 119 9.05 5.00 2.02
CA ALA A 119 10.39 5.36 1.60
C ALA A 119 10.66 6.85 1.81
N VAL A 120 9.71 7.73 1.48
CA VAL A 120 9.81 9.17 1.82
C VAL A 120 9.89 9.37 3.33
N GLN A 121 9.03 8.72 4.11
CA GLN A 121 9.01 8.87 5.57
C GLN A 121 10.28 8.35 6.26
N GLY A 122 10.91 7.32 5.70
CA GLY A 122 12.13 6.71 6.23
C GLY A 122 13.42 7.22 5.59
N ASP A 123 13.34 8.21 4.70
CA ASP A 123 14.44 8.71 3.88
C ASP A 123 15.22 7.59 3.15
N ILE A 124 14.51 6.74 2.40
CA ILE A 124 15.06 5.56 1.71
C ILE A 124 15.04 5.79 0.19
N PRO A 125 16.19 5.93 -0.49
CA PRO A 125 16.25 6.27 -1.92
C PRO A 125 15.96 5.06 -2.83
N LEU A 126 14.77 4.48 -2.73
CA LEU A 126 14.31 3.43 -3.65
C LEU A 126 14.17 3.98 -5.07
N LEU A 127 14.53 3.15 -6.05
CA LEU A 127 14.35 3.46 -7.47
C LEU A 127 12.89 3.32 -7.91
N GLN A 128 12.44 4.30 -8.68
CA GLN A 128 11.18 4.32 -9.41
C GLN A 128 11.32 3.69 -10.80
N GLU A 129 10.21 3.57 -11.53
CA GLU A 129 10.19 2.98 -12.89
C GLU A 129 10.93 3.85 -13.92
N ASP A 130 10.94 5.16 -13.72
CA ASP A 130 11.66 6.15 -14.54
C ASP A 130 13.16 6.25 -14.18
N GLY A 131 13.64 5.40 -13.26
CA GLY A 131 15.04 5.37 -12.87
C GLY A 131 15.44 6.41 -11.83
N THR A 132 14.56 7.36 -11.49
CA THR A 132 14.81 8.32 -10.40
C THR A 132 14.60 7.66 -9.04
N THR A 133 15.11 8.27 -7.99
CA THR A 133 14.86 7.83 -6.62
C THR A 133 13.63 8.53 -6.02
N VAL A 134 12.92 7.84 -5.13
CA VAL A 134 11.77 8.39 -4.40
C VAL A 134 12.17 9.59 -3.51
N VAL A 135 13.38 9.55 -2.97
CA VAL A 135 14.03 10.66 -2.27
C VAL A 135 15.44 10.83 -2.83
N ALA A 136 15.93 12.07 -2.87
CA ALA A 136 17.29 12.34 -3.33
C ALA A 136 18.32 11.67 -2.42
N VAL A 137 19.38 11.11 -3.02
CA VAL A 137 20.49 10.54 -2.26
C VAL A 137 21.29 11.67 -1.59
N ASN A 138 21.68 11.49 -0.35
CA ASN A 138 22.47 12.41 0.47
C ASN A 138 23.38 11.62 1.42
N ASP A 139 24.22 12.31 2.20
CA ASP A 139 25.20 11.68 3.10
C ASP A 139 24.59 10.79 4.19
N ASP A 140 23.34 11.05 4.60
CA ASP A 140 22.65 10.32 5.67
C ASP A 140 21.91 9.07 5.15
N ASN A 141 21.53 9.05 3.86
CA ASN A 141 20.75 7.96 3.26
C ASN A 141 21.50 7.18 2.16
N LEU A 142 22.76 7.52 1.90
CA LEU A 142 23.64 6.81 0.98
C LEU A 142 23.97 5.41 1.54
N PRO A 143 23.50 4.32 0.90
CA PRO A 143 23.78 3.00 1.41
C PRO A 143 25.20 2.57 1.02
N ALA A 144 25.88 1.82 1.90
CA ALA A 144 27.28 1.43 1.72
C ALA A 144 27.58 0.59 0.47
N TRP A 145 26.55 0.04 -0.18
CA TRP A 145 26.68 -0.73 -1.43
C TRP A 145 26.55 0.12 -2.70
N LEU A 146 26.14 1.38 -2.57
CA LEU A 146 25.99 2.33 -3.67
C LEU A 146 27.25 3.18 -3.70
N ASP A 147 28.26 2.67 -4.39
CA ASP A 147 29.53 3.33 -4.68
C ASP A 147 29.40 4.36 -5.82
N ASP A 148 30.37 5.28 -5.91
CA ASP A 148 30.42 6.44 -6.84
C ASP A 148 30.11 6.08 -8.31
N ASP A 149 30.42 4.85 -8.74
CA ASP A 149 30.13 4.35 -10.09
C ASP A 149 28.62 4.30 -10.41
N TYR A 150 27.74 4.15 -9.42
CA TYR A 150 26.29 4.13 -9.60
C TYR A 150 25.69 5.54 -9.62
N LEU A 151 26.25 6.48 -8.84
CA LEU A 151 25.87 7.90 -8.88
C LEU A 151 26.20 8.52 -10.24
N ALA A 152 27.37 8.17 -10.81
CA ALA A 152 27.77 8.59 -12.16
C ALA A 152 26.80 8.09 -13.26
N ALA A 153 26.14 6.94 -13.06
CA ALA A 153 25.17 6.40 -14.01
C ALA A 153 23.80 7.12 -13.97
N ILE A 154 23.48 7.79 -12.86
CA ILE A 154 22.23 8.53 -12.66
C ILE A 154 22.40 10.02 -13.09
N GLU A 155 23.59 10.60 -12.94
CA GLU A 155 23.87 12.00 -13.30
C GLU A 155 24.08 12.25 -14.82
N HIS A 156 24.26 11.19 -15.63
CA HIS A 156 24.54 11.28 -17.07
C HIS A 156 23.35 10.92 -17.98
N GLN A 157 22.12 10.92 -17.48
CA GLN A 157 20.88 10.79 -18.27
C GLN A 157 20.06 12.09 -18.23
#